data_AF-A0A7V3C703-F1
#
_entry.id   AF-A0A7V3C703-F1
#
_cell.length_a   1.000
_cell.length_b   1.000
_cell.length_c   1.000
_cell.angle_alpha   90.00
_cell.angle_beta   90.00
_cell.angle_gamma   90.00
#
_symmetry.space_group_name_H-M   'P 1'
#
loop_
_entity.id
_entity.type
_entity.pdbx_description
1 polymer ?
#
loop_
_entity_poly.entity_id
_entity_poly.type
_entity_poly.pdbx_seq_one_letter_code
_entity_poly.pdbx_strand_id
1 'polypeptide(L)'
;MNQGARPLGVTLLAVLHFAVALLFLVGGFLRLAMGSGLLPAEDPMVREMVEEITRQYGPGVVFVAVSAIPAGSNALLGWGLWTLRNWVRKVVLVLAYVAVVFTLVGLLRQPLRVMHIVNLGVYALVIWYLSRASVRAAFTRTAAASSPSSEAGVG
;
A
#
# COMPACT_ATOMS: atom_id res chain seq x y z
N MET A 1 -20.50 25.71 1.01
CA MET A 1 -19.55 25.76 2.15
C MET A 1 -19.49 24.37 2.76
N ASN A 2 -18.48 23.55 2.42
CA ASN A 2 -18.38 22.16 2.89
C ASN A 2 -17.18 22.03 3.83
N GLN A 3 -17.36 22.37 5.11
CA GLN A 3 -16.29 22.33 6.12
C GLN A 3 -15.99 20.91 6.67
N GLY A 4 -16.59 19.86 6.13
CA GLY A 4 -16.35 18.47 6.55
C GLY A 4 -16.06 17.48 5.41
N ALA A 5 -15.94 17.95 4.16
CA ALA A 5 -15.72 17.04 3.04
C ALA A 5 -14.27 16.54 3.03
N ARG A 6 -14.10 15.22 3.22
CA ARG A 6 -12.80 14.55 3.06
C ARG A 6 -12.29 14.83 1.65
N PRO A 7 -10.99 15.14 1.46
CA PRO A 7 -10.46 15.40 0.12
C PRO A 7 -10.71 14.19 -0.78
N LEU A 8 -11.37 14.40 -1.92
CA LEU A 8 -11.85 13.33 -2.79
C LEU A 8 -10.71 12.37 -3.20
N GLY A 9 -9.50 12.87 -3.43
CA GLY A 9 -8.36 12.03 -3.76
C GLY A 9 -7.80 11.20 -2.58
N VAL A 10 -7.99 11.63 -1.32
CA VAL A 10 -7.68 10.78 -0.16
C VAL A 10 -8.66 9.61 -0.09
N THR A 11 -9.94 9.86 -0.36
CA THR A 11 -10.96 8.81 -0.45
C THR A 11 -10.66 7.85 -1.60
N LEU A 12 -10.28 8.34 -2.79
CA LEU A 12 -9.89 7.49 -3.92
C LEU A 12 -8.66 6.63 -3.58
N LEU A 13 -7.64 7.19 -2.94
CA LEU A 13 -6.46 6.43 -2.52
C LEU A 13 -6.80 5.36 -1.48
N ALA A 14 -7.69 5.67 -0.53
CA ALA A 14 -8.15 4.70 0.46
C ALA A 14 -8.89 3.53 -0.21
N VAL A 15 -9.82 3.84 -1.13
CA VAL A 15 -10.56 2.82 -1.90
C VAL A 15 -9.61 1.99 -2.76
N LEU A 16 -8.63 2.61 -3.41
CA LEU A 16 -7.62 1.90 -4.20
C LEU A 16 -6.82 0.92 -3.33
N HIS A 17 -6.37 1.33 -2.14
CA HIS A 17 -5.68 0.43 -1.23
C HIS A 17 -6.56 -0.73 -0.75
N PHE A 18 -7.85 -0.48 -0.46
CA PHE A 18 -8.77 -1.58 -0.13
C PHE A 18 -9.00 -2.53 -1.31
N ALA A 19 -9.13 -2.01 -2.54
CA ALA A 19 -9.26 -2.82 -3.73
C ALA A 19 -8.00 -3.67 -3.96
N VAL A 20 -6.81 -3.10 -3.81
CA VAL A 20 -5.54 -3.82 -3.90
C VAL A 20 -5.43 -4.89 -2.81
N ALA A 21 -5.79 -4.57 -1.57
CA ALA A 21 -5.82 -5.56 -0.48
C ALA A 21 -6.74 -6.73 -0.79
N LEU A 22 -7.93 -6.45 -1.33
CA LEU A 22 -8.89 -7.46 -1.75
C LEU A 22 -8.33 -8.32 -2.88
N LEU A 23 -7.69 -7.72 -3.89
CA LEU A 23 -7.04 -8.45 -4.98
C LEU A 23 -5.94 -9.39 -4.48
N PHE A 24 -5.13 -8.95 -3.50
CA PHE A 24 -4.12 -9.81 -2.88
C PHE A 24 -4.76 -10.99 -2.14
N LEU A 25 -5.84 -10.77 -1.38
CA LEU A 25 -6.53 -11.86 -0.69
C LEU A 25 -7.17 -12.84 -1.66
N VAL A 26 -7.91 -12.34 -2.66
CA VAL A 26 -8.56 -13.18 -3.67
C VAL A 26 -7.53 -13.95 -4.48
N GLY A 27 -6.48 -13.28 -4.97
CA GLY A 27 -5.39 -13.91 -5.72
C GLY A 27 -4.65 -14.95 -4.89
N GLY A 28 -4.37 -14.65 -3.63
CA GLY A 28 -3.77 -15.61 -2.69
C GLY A 28 -4.66 -16.81 -2.43
N PHE A 29 -5.96 -16.58 -2.23
CA PHE A 29 -6.92 -17.64 -1.94
C PHE A 29 -7.11 -18.55 -3.15
N LEU A 30 -7.22 -17.99 -4.35
CA LEU A 30 -7.25 -18.76 -5.60
C LEU A 30 -5.97 -19.60 -5.74
N ARG A 31 -4.81 -19.05 -5.41
CA ARG A 31 -3.53 -19.78 -5.44
C ARG A 31 -3.49 -20.93 -4.43
N LEU A 32 -4.08 -20.76 -3.25
CA LEU A 32 -4.24 -21.84 -2.28
C LEU A 32 -5.20 -22.93 -2.79
N ALA A 33 -6.35 -22.53 -3.32
CA ALA A 33 -7.41 -23.44 -3.72
C ALA A 33 -7.05 -24.27 -4.95
N MET A 34 -6.31 -23.68 -5.90
CA MET A 34 -5.99 -24.29 -7.19
C MET A 34 -4.52 -24.75 -7.29
N GLY A 35 -3.70 -24.47 -6.27
CA GLY A 35 -2.27 -24.77 -6.24
C GLY A 35 -1.38 -23.73 -6.93
N SER A 36 -0.07 -23.95 -6.89
CA SER A 36 0.95 -23.01 -7.39
C SER A 36 0.95 -22.79 -8.91
N GLY A 37 0.16 -23.54 -9.68
CA GLY A 37 0.21 -23.59 -11.15
C GLY A 37 -0.41 -22.41 -11.90
N LEU A 38 -1.11 -21.48 -11.24
CA LEU A 38 -1.88 -20.43 -11.92
C LEU A 38 -1.14 -19.12 -12.20
N LEU A 39 0.01 -18.91 -11.57
CA LEU A 39 0.80 -17.70 -11.83
C LEU A 39 2.16 -18.14 -12.35
N PRO A 40 2.46 -17.95 -13.65
CA PRO A 40 3.83 -18.04 -14.10
C PRO A 40 4.60 -17.00 -13.29
N ALA A 41 5.44 -17.45 -12.36
CA ALA A 41 6.53 -16.61 -11.93
C ALA A 41 7.38 -16.40 -13.18
N GLU A 42 7.35 -15.18 -13.73
CA GLU A 42 8.16 -14.83 -14.90
C GLU A 42 9.64 -15.05 -14.64
N ASP A 43 10.04 -15.04 -13.36
CA ASP A 43 11.39 -15.31 -12.91
C ASP A 43 11.51 -16.76 -12.39
N PRO A 44 12.30 -17.61 -13.06
CA PRO A 44 12.52 -19.00 -12.65
C PRO A 44 13.18 -19.11 -11.26
N MET A 45 13.98 -18.14 -10.85
CA MET A 45 14.59 -18.12 -9.51
C MET A 45 13.54 -17.92 -8.42
N VAL A 46 12.60 -16.99 -8.64
CA VAL A 46 11.48 -16.76 -7.71
C VAL A 46 10.57 -17.97 -7.66
N ARG A 47 10.35 -18.64 -8.79
CA ARG A 47 9.57 -19.87 -8.87
C ARG A 47 10.18 -20.98 -8.00
N GLU A 48 11.46 -21.27 -8.19
CA GLU A 48 12.17 -22.31 -7.46
C GLU A 48 12.18 -22.03 -5.95
N MET A 49 12.44 -20.77 -5.56
CA MET A 49 12.38 -20.36 -4.16
C MET A 49 10.98 -20.56 -3.56
N VAL A 50 9.91 -20.20 -4.28
CA VAL A 50 8.53 -20.38 -3.82
C VAL A 50 8.16 -21.86 -3.73
N GLU A 51 8.58 -22.68 -4.69
CA GLU A 51 8.35 -24.13 -4.68
C GLU A 51 9.08 -24.79 -3.50
N GLU A 52 10.33 -24.42 -3.23
CA GLU A 52 11.10 -24.94 -2.10
C GLU A 52 10.49 -24.53 -0.75
N ILE A 53 10.12 -23.26 -0.57
CA ILE A 53 9.42 -22.79 0.63
C ILE A 53 8.09 -23.51 0.80
N THR A 54 7.35 -23.73 -0.29
CA THR A 54 6.08 -24.48 -0.26
C THR A 54 6.30 -25.93 0.16
N ARG A 55 7.36 -26.58 -0.34
CA ARG A 55 7.70 -27.96 0.02
C ARG A 55 8.11 -28.07 1.49
N GLN A 56 8.93 -27.13 1.97
CA GLN A 56 9.48 -27.17 3.32
C GLN A 56 8.48 -26.76 4.40
N TYR A 57 7.68 -25.73 4.14
CA TYR A 57 6.82 -25.09 5.15
C TYR A 57 5.31 -25.17 4.83
N GLY A 58 4.95 -25.71 3.66
CA GLY A 58 3.58 -25.82 3.20
C GLY A 58 3.06 -24.56 2.48
N PRO A 59 1.95 -24.69 1.73
CA PRO A 59 1.39 -23.60 0.92
C PRO A 59 0.83 -22.44 1.77
N GLY A 60 0.49 -22.69 3.04
CA GLY A 60 -0.01 -21.66 3.96
C GLY A 60 1.00 -20.55 4.24
N VAL A 61 2.30 -20.88 4.34
CA VAL A 61 3.35 -19.88 4.58
C VAL A 61 3.52 -18.96 3.37
N VAL A 62 3.49 -19.52 2.16
CA VAL A 62 3.54 -18.73 0.92
C VAL A 62 2.32 -17.83 0.79
N PHE A 63 1.12 -18.32 1.14
CA PHE A 63 -0.08 -17.49 1.18
C PHE A 63 0.08 -16.30 2.14
N VAL A 64 0.58 -16.53 3.35
CA VAL A 64 0.79 -15.46 4.32
C VAL A 64 1.79 -14.43 3.77
N ALA A 65 2.95 -14.88 3.29
CA ALA A 65 4.02 -14.02 2.83
C ALA A 65 3.64 -13.18 1.60
N VAL A 66 3.02 -13.80 0.60
CA VAL A 66 2.77 -13.18 -0.71
C VAL A 66 1.39 -12.54 -0.82
N SER A 67 0.45 -12.92 0.06
CA SER A 67 -0.95 -12.47 -0.02
C SER A 67 -1.42 -11.78 1.25
N ALA A 68 -1.36 -12.46 2.41
CA ALA A 68 -1.93 -11.91 3.65
C ALA A 68 -1.17 -10.68 4.15
N ILE A 69 0.16 -10.69 4.12
CA ILE A 69 0.98 -9.55 4.57
C ILE A 69 0.79 -8.32 3.64
N PRO A 70 0.91 -8.45 2.31
CA PRO A 70 0.61 -7.34 1.40
C PRO A 70 -0.84 -6.84 1.49
N ALA A 71 -1.80 -7.75 1.67
CA ALA A 71 -3.19 -7.36 1.86
C ALA A 71 -3.42 -6.58 3.17
N GLY A 72 -2.89 -7.09 4.29
CA GLY A 72 -3.01 -6.46 5.60
C GLY A 72 -2.36 -5.09 5.64
N SER A 73 -1.17 -4.94 5.06
CA SER A 73 -0.51 -3.64 4.94
C SER A 73 -1.30 -2.65 4.10
N ASN A 74 -1.84 -3.06 2.93
CA ASN A 74 -2.70 -2.20 2.12
C ASN A 74 -4.00 -1.83 2.84
N ALA A 75 -4.65 -2.77 3.53
CA ALA A 75 -5.85 -2.49 4.31
C ALA A 75 -5.57 -1.50 5.46
N LEU A 76 -4.41 -1.63 6.13
CA LEU A 76 -3.98 -0.71 7.17
C LEU A 76 -3.73 0.71 6.61
N LEU A 77 -3.10 0.82 5.44
CA LEU A 77 -2.90 2.10 4.76
C LEU A 77 -4.24 2.70 4.30
N GLY A 78 -5.13 1.90 3.72
CA GLY A 78 -6.47 2.32 3.31
C GLY A 78 -7.28 2.85 4.48
N TRP A 79 -7.29 2.12 5.61
CA TRP A 79 -7.92 2.56 6.86
C TRP A 79 -7.28 3.84 7.40
N GLY A 80 -5.96 3.91 7.37
CA GLY A 80 -5.20 5.07 7.82
C GLY A 80 -5.48 6.34 7.03
N LEU A 81 -5.64 6.22 5.71
CA LEU A 81 -6.04 7.31 4.83
C LEU A 81 -7.51 7.67 5.02
N TRP A 82 -8.39 6.68 5.20
CA TRP A 82 -9.82 6.88 5.47
C TRP A 82 -10.05 7.68 6.76
N THR A 83 -9.21 7.45 7.77
CA THR A 83 -9.25 8.13 9.08
C THR A 83 -8.42 9.42 9.13
N LEU A 84 -7.79 9.84 8.00
CA LEU A 84 -6.96 11.04 7.91
C LEU A 84 -5.88 11.13 9.01
N ARG A 85 -5.26 10.00 9.37
CA ARG A 85 -4.19 9.96 10.38
C ARG A 85 -2.88 10.53 9.83
N ASN A 86 -2.32 11.53 10.49
CA ASN A 86 -1.08 12.21 10.07
C ASN A 86 0.13 11.27 9.88
N TRP A 87 0.26 10.24 10.71
CA TRP A 87 1.37 9.28 10.60
C TRP A 87 1.30 8.45 9.32
N VAL A 88 0.09 8.17 8.83
CA VAL A 88 -0.14 7.36 7.62
C VAL A 88 0.39 8.09 6.40
N ARG A 89 0.21 9.41 6.32
CA ARG A 89 0.79 10.21 5.24
C ARG A 89 2.31 10.05 5.15
N LYS A 90 3.00 10.08 6.31
CA LYS A 90 4.45 9.89 6.36
C LYS A 90 4.83 8.50 5.89
N VAL A 91 4.12 7.47 6.36
CA VAL A 91 4.36 6.08 5.98
C VAL A 91 4.17 5.87 4.47
N VAL A 92 3.06 6.35 3.89
CA VAL A 92 2.80 6.22 2.44
C VAL A 92 3.86 6.95 1.61
N LEU A 93 4.30 8.14 2.04
CA LEU A 93 5.39 8.85 1.38
C LEU A 93 6.70 8.05 1.41
N VAL A 94 7.10 7.54 2.57
CA VAL A 94 8.32 6.74 2.72
C VAL A 94 8.25 5.48 1.85
N LEU A 95 7.12 4.75 1.89
CA LEU A 95 6.90 3.58 1.03
C LEU A 95 6.97 3.93 -0.45
N ALA A 96 6.39 5.05 -0.88
CA ALA A 96 6.47 5.50 -2.26
C ALA A 96 7.92 5.81 -2.70
N TYR A 97 8.70 6.49 -1.84
CA TYR A 97 10.12 6.73 -2.13
C TYR A 97 10.92 5.44 -2.24
N VAL A 98 10.72 4.52 -1.30
CA VAL A 98 11.38 3.21 -1.31
C VAL A 98 10.99 2.44 -2.57
N ALA A 99 9.71 2.43 -2.95
CA ALA A 99 9.23 1.77 -4.16
C ALA A 99 9.82 2.38 -5.44
N VAL A 100 9.97 3.71 -5.52
CA VAL A 100 10.65 4.38 -6.63
C VAL A 100 12.11 3.93 -6.73
N VAL A 101 12.84 3.91 -5.62
CA VAL A 101 14.24 3.44 -5.60
C VAL A 101 14.35 1.99 -6.07
N PHE A 102 13.51 1.09 -5.54
CA PHE A 102 13.48 -0.31 -5.99
C PHE A 102 13.12 -0.44 -7.47
N THR A 103 12.18 0.36 -7.97
CA THR A 103 11.79 0.36 -9.39
C THR A 103 12.95 0.83 -10.27
N LEU A 104 13.70 1.86 -9.84
CA LEU A 104 14.89 2.36 -10.55
C LEU A 104 16.01 1.32 -10.55
N VAL A 105 16.26 0.63 -9.44
CA VAL A 105 17.23 -0.47 -9.37
C VAL A 105 16.80 -1.64 -10.26
N GLY A 106 15.50 -1.96 -10.30
CA GLY A 106 14.94 -2.96 -11.22
C GLY A 106 15.15 -2.60 -12.69
N LEU A 107 15.01 -1.33 -13.04
CA LEU A 107 15.29 -0.80 -14.39
C LEU A 107 16.73 -1.02 -14.84
N LEU A 108 17.70 -1.01 -13.92
CA LEU A 108 19.11 -1.27 -14.25
C LEU A 108 19.36 -2.73 -14.64
N ARG A 109 18.47 -3.65 -14.21
CA ARG A 109 18.63 -5.10 -14.42
C ARG A 109 17.75 -5.65 -15.54
N GLN A 110 16.70 -4.93 -15.95
CA GLN A 110 15.75 -5.38 -16.96
C GLN A 110 15.38 -4.27 -17.96
N PRO A 111 15.05 -4.63 -19.21
CA PRO A 111 14.62 -3.65 -20.20
C PRO A 111 13.37 -2.89 -19.75
N LEU A 112 13.30 -1.61 -20.12
CA LEU A 112 12.18 -0.71 -19.86
C LEU A 112 10.87 -1.27 -20.42
N ARG A 113 10.08 -1.93 -19.57
CA ARG A 113 8.68 -2.29 -19.86
C ARG A 113 7.73 -1.15 -19.55
N VAL A 114 6.65 -1.04 -20.32
CA VAL A 114 5.58 -0.03 -20.14
C VAL A 114 5.06 0.00 -18.69
N MET A 115 4.95 -1.17 -18.03
CA MET A 115 4.50 -1.26 -16.64
C MET A 115 5.41 -0.52 -15.64
N HIS A 116 6.73 -0.46 -15.88
CA HIS A 116 7.62 0.29 -15.01
C HIS A 116 7.37 1.80 -15.11
N ILE A 117 7.11 2.29 -16.33
CA ILE A 117 6.81 3.71 -16.58
C ILE A 117 5.47 4.08 -15.92
N VAL A 118 4.45 3.22 -16.05
CA VAL A 118 3.15 3.42 -15.39
C VAL A 118 3.32 3.43 -13.87
N ASN A 119 4.06 2.48 -13.29
CA ASN A 119 4.30 2.43 -11.84
C ASN A 119 5.02 3.68 -11.33
N LEU A 120 6.08 4.12 -12.02
CA LEU A 120 6.80 5.35 -11.70
C LEU A 120 5.87 6.56 -11.75
N GLY A 121 5.00 6.64 -12.77
CA GLY A 121 3.99 7.69 -12.90
C GLY A 121 2.99 7.69 -11.73
N VAL A 122 2.50 6.52 -11.33
CA VAL A 122 1.61 6.38 -10.17
C VAL A 122 2.31 6.81 -8.88
N TYR A 123 3.56 6.37 -8.64
CA TYR A 123 4.31 6.79 -7.45
C TYR A 123 4.57 8.29 -7.43
N ALA A 124 4.97 8.88 -8.56
CA ALA A 124 5.16 10.32 -8.69
C ALA A 124 3.85 11.08 -8.42
N LEU A 125 2.72 10.59 -8.96
CA LEU A 125 1.40 11.17 -8.73
C LEU A 125 0.99 11.11 -7.26
N VAL A 126 1.23 9.97 -6.58
CA VAL A 126 0.95 9.79 -5.15
C VAL A 126 1.79 10.75 -4.30
N ILE A 127 3.10 10.84 -4.58
CA ILE A 127 4.01 11.75 -3.87
C ILE A 127 3.57 13.21 -4.06
N TRP A 128 3.29 13.60 -5.31
CA TRP A 128 2.85 14.95 -5.66
C TRP A 128 1.52 15.30 -4.97
N TYR A 129 0.55 14.39 -5.03
CA TYR A 129 -0.77 14.59 -4.43
C TYR A 129 -0.70 14.71 -2.91
N LEU A 130 0.03 13.82 -2.23
CA LEU A 130 0.17 13.84 -0.77
C LEU A 130 1.02 15.03 -0.27
N SER A 131 1.87 15.59 -1.12
CA SER A 131 2.66 16.79 -0.80
C SER A 131 1.87 18.09 -0.92
N ARG A 132 0.67 18.06 -1.53
CA ARG A 132 -0.14 19.25 -1.77
C ARG A 132 -0.61 19.89 -0.44
N ALA A 133 -0.49 21.21 -0.33
CA ALA A 133 -0.78 21.95 0.90
C ALA A 133 -2.21 21.75 1.41
N SER A 134 -3.19 21.65 0.51
CA SER A 134 -4.59 21.38 0.83
C SER A 134 -4.81 20.02 1.50
N VAL A 135 -4.09 19.00 1.05
CA VAL A 135 -4.11 17.65 1.65
C VAL A 135 -3.43 17.69 3.02
N ARG A 136 -2.24 18.30 3.10
CA ARG A 136 -1.51 18.48 4.37
C ARG A 136 -2.37 19.17 5.45
N ALA A 137 -3.08 20.23 5.08
CA ALA A 137 -3.97 20.96 5.97
C ALA A 137 -5.18 20.14 6.45
N ALA A 138 -5.66 19.16 5.66
CA ALA A 138 -6.73 18.26 6.08
C ALA A 138 -6.26 17.32 7.20
N PHE A 139 -5.09 16.68 7.02
CA PHE A 139 -4.53 15.78 8.03
C PHE A 139 -4.12 16.52 9.33
N THR A 140 -3.59 17.76 9.23
CA THR A 140 -3.25 18.57 10.41
C THR A 140 -4.49 19.01 11.21
N ARG A 141 -5.58 19.40 10.53
CA ARG A 141 -6.83 19.78 11.21
C ARG A 141 -7.44 18.63 12.02
N THR A 142 -7.49 17.42 11.46
CA THR A 142 -8.03 16.24 12.16
C THR A 142 -7.18 15.87 13.38
N ALA A 143 -5.85 16.00 13.31
CA ALA A 143 -4.99 15.72 14.45
C ALA A 143 -5.15 16.73 15.60
N ALA A 144 -5.36 18.02 15.29
CA ALA A 144 -5.62 19.03 16.31
C ALA A 144 -6.97 18.81 17.02
N ALA A 145 -8.00 18.39 16.29
CA ALA A 145 -9.32 18.08 16.87
C ALA A 145 -9.32 16.83 17.77
N SER A 146 -8.39 15.90 17.56
CA SER A 146 -8.28 14.67 18.36
C SER A 146 -7.46 14.82 19.66
N SER A 147 -6.85 15.97 19.91
CA SER A 147 -6.18 16.29 21.17
C SER A 147 -7.21 16.97 22.09
N PRO A 148 -7.87 16.25 23.01
CA PRO A 148 -8.84 16.86 23.90
C PRO A 148 -8.08 17.75 24.88
N SER A 149 -8.68 18.88 25.22
CA SER A 149 -8.29 19.82 26.26
C SER A 149 -7.77 19.13 27.53
N SER A 150 -6.45 18.95 27.64
CA SER A 150 -5.75 18.54 28.87
C SER A 150 -5.57 19.71 29.85
N GLU A 151 -6.12 20.89 29.56
CA GLU A 151 -5.97 22.11 30.37
C GLU A 151 -7.21 22.50 31.16
N ALA A 152 -8.31 21.73 31.09
CA ALA A 152 -9.51 22.01 31.89
C ALA A 152 -9.52 21.17 33.18
N GLY A 153 -8.63 21.48 34.13
CA GLY A 153 -8.80 20.99 35.51
C GLY A 153 -7.52 20.58 36.23
N VAL A 154 -6.66 21.55 36.56
CA VAL A 154 -5.94 21.53 37.84
C VAL A 154 -5.99 22.97 38.37
N GLY A 155 -7.09 23.30 39.03
CA GLY A 155 -7.21 24.45 39.92
C GLY A 155 -7.05 24.00 41.35
#